data_AF-A0A537XKN6-F1
#
_entry.id   AF-A0A537XKN6-F1
#
_cell.length_a   1.000
_cell.length_b   1.000
_cell.length_c   1.000
_cell.angle_alpha   90.00
_cell.angle_beta   90.00
_cell.angle_gamma   90.00
#
_symmetry.space_group_name_H-M   'P 1'
#
loop_
_entity.id
_entity.type
_entity.pdbx_description
1 polymer ?
#
loop_
_entity_poly.entity_id
_entity_poly.type
_entity_poly.pdbx_seq_one_letter_code
_entity_poly.pdbx_strand_id
1 'polypeptide(L)' 'MGKVSKTSTGEPIEAPGFEGRYGETEGYTIGFERYTEHADMAPLFVGLPEDRCQSP' A
#
# COMPACT_ATOMS: atom_id res chain seq x y z
N MET A 1 11.87 15.06 15.54
CA MET A 1 11.30 13.71 15.48
C MET A 1 9.80 13.79 15.61
N GLY A 2 9.12 14.07 14.49
CA GLY A 2 7.67 13.96 14.43
C GLY A 2 7.25 12.50 14.65
N LYS A 3 6.10 12.30 15.30
CA LYS A 3 5.56 10.97 15.56
C LYS A 3 4.25 10.84 14.80
N VAL A 4 4.11 9.76 14.03
CA VAL A 4 2.86 9.37 13.37
C VAL A 4 2.43 8.03 13.93
N SER A 5 1.17 7.90 14.32
CA SER A 5 0.54 6.65 14.75
C SER A 5 -0.77 6.44 14.00
N LYS A 6 -1.25 5.19 13.95
CA LYS A 6 -2.56 4.86 13.40
C LYS A 6 -3.71 5.68 14.01
N THR A 7 -3.56 6.11 15.26
CA THR A 7 -4.55 6.92 15.98
C THR A 7 -4.39 8.43 15.73
N SER A 8 -3.22 8.89 15.28
CA SER A 8 -2.96 10.30 14.99
C SER A 8 -3.04 10.64 13.50
N THR A 9 -3.06 9.64 12.62
CA THR A 9 -3.32 9.79 11.18
C THR A 9 -4.77 10.21 10.90
N GLY A 10 -5.01 10.78 9.73
CA GLY A 10 -6.34 11.27 9.31
C GLY A 10 -7.39 10.18 9.10
N GLU A 11 -8.50 10.58 8.46
CA GLU A 11 -9.59 9.68 8.12
C GLU A 11 -9.10 8.52 7.23
N PRO A 12 -9.65 7.30 7.44
CA PRO A 12 -9.30 6.17 6.60
C PRO A 12 -9.84 6.39 5.18
N ILE A 13 -9.02 6.00 4.20
CA ILE A 13 -9.41 5.88 2.80
C ILE A 13 -9.76 4.41 2.58
N GLU A 14 -10.94 4.16 2.01
CA GLU A 14 -11.44 2.82 1.75
C GLU A 14 -11.60 2.56 0.25
N ALA A 15 -11.24 1.36 -0.16
CA ALA A 15 -11.51 0.80 -1.48
C ALA A 15 -11.82 -0.69 -1.32
N PRO A 16 -12.43 -1.36 -2.32
CA PRO A 16 -12.61 -2.81 -2.26
C PRO A 16 -11.28 -3.51 -1.93
N GLY A 17 -11.30 -4.33 -0.87
CA GLY A 17 -10.11 -5.05 -0.40
C GLY A 17 -9.10 -4.24 0.42
N PHE A 18 -9.32 -2.95 0.68
CA PHE A 18 -8.30 -2.04 1.21
C PHE A 18 -8.85 -0.97 2.18
N GLU A 19 -8.15 -0.79 3.31
CA GLU A 19 -8.30 0.34 4.24
C GLU A 19 -6.92 0.95 4.50
N GLY A 20 -6.75 2.24 4.23
CA GLY A 20 -5.48 2.96 4.41
C GLY A 20 -5.62 4.20 5.28
N ARG A 21 -4.64 4.44 6.17
CA ARG A 21 -4.51 5.69 6.93
C ARG A 21 -3.12 6.27 6.73
N TYR A 22 -3.03 7.56 6.45
CA TYR A 22 -1.77 8.21 6.12
C TYR A 22 -1.50 9.42 7.03
N GLY A 23 -0.24 9.63 7.35
CA GLY A 23 0.23 10.83 8.06
C GLY A 23 1.63 11.23 7.60
N GLU A 24 1.94 12.50 7.75
CA GLU A 24 3.20 13.09 7.28
C GLU A 24 4.16 13.32 8.45
N THR A 25 5.45 13.08 8.24
CA THR A 25 6.50 13.47 9.18
C THR A 25 7.83 13.68 8.47
N GLU A 26 8.47 14.83 8.71
CA GLU A 26 9.86 15.08 8.27
C GLU A 26 10.08 14.85 6.76
N GLY A 27 9.06 15.13 5.94
CA GLY A 27 9.09 14.95 4.49
C GLY A 27 8.73 13.54 4.01
N TYR A 28 8.28 12.65 4.90
CA TYR A 28 7.83 11.30 4.60
C TYR A 28 6.35 11.11 4.90
N THR A 29 5.68 10.32 4.06
CA THR A 29 4.35 9.76 4.34
C THR A 29 4.49 8.39 5.01
N ILE A 30 3.82 8.20 6.14
CA ILE A 30 3.69 6.90 6.83
C ILE A 30 2.26 6.39 6.63
N GLY A 31 2.13 5.21 6.02
CA GLY A 31 0.87 4.52 5.79
C GLY A 31 0.63 3.37 6.78
N PHE A 32 -0.60 3.26 7.29
CA PHE A 32 -1.11 2.12 8.04
C PHE A 32 -2.21 1.47 7.19
N GLU A 33 -1.86 0.38 6.53
CA GLU A 33 -2.70 -0.25 5.50
C GLU A 33 -3.16 -1.63 5.95
N ARG A 34 -4.43 -1.93 5.71
CA ARG A 34 -5.04 -3.24 5.91
C ARG A 34 -5.61 -3.71 4.59
N TYR A 35 -5.14 -4.87 4.16
CA TYR A 35 -5.71 -5.59 3.03
C TYR A 35 -6.69 -6.64 3.56
N THR A 36 -7.95 -6.55 3.14
CA THR A 36 -9.00 -7.50 3.52
C THR A 36 -9.22 -8.58 2.48
N GLU A 37 -8.65 -8.40 1.28
CA GLU A 37 -8.72 -9.33 0.17
C GLU A 37 -7.32 -9.53 -0.42
N HIS A 38 -7.11 -10.67 -1.08
CA HIS A 38 -5.91 -10.90 -1.88
C HIS A 38 -6.11 -10.32 -3.28
N ALA A 39 -5.06 -9.73 -3.82
CA ALA A 39 -4.99 -9.30 -5.20
C ALA A 39 -3.87 -10.07 -5.90
N ASP A 40 -4.18 -10.72 -7.02
CA ASP A 40 -3.16 -11.31 -7.88
C ASP A 40 -2.56 -10.20 -8.76
N MET A 41 -1.29 -9.87 -8.47
CA MET A 41 -0.54 -8.88 -9.23
C MET A 41 0.25 -9.50 -10.38
N ALA A 42 0.32 -10.84 -10.49
CA ALA A 42 1.09 -11.52 -11.55
C ALA A 42 0.75 -11.04 -12.97
N PRO A 43 -0.52 -10.78 -13.33
CA PRO A 43 -0.86 -10.28 -14.66
C PRO A 43 -0.21 -8.92 -15.02
N LEU A 44 0.14 -8.09 -14.03
CA LEU A 44 0.78 -6.79 -14.26
C LEU A 44 2.25 -6.91 -14.69
N PHE A 45 2.86 -8.08 -14.51
CA PHE A 45 4.28 -8.32 -14.81
C PHE A 45 4.52 -8.99 -16.17
N VAL A 46 3.46 -9.30 -16.92
CA VAL A 46 3.54 -9.84 -18.28
C VAL A 46 4.12 -8.80 -19.25
N GLY A 47 5.13 -9.19 -20.04
CA GLY A 47 5.73 -8.32 -21.06
C GLY A 47 6.87 -7.43 -20.55
N LEU A 48 7.33 -7.61 -19.31
CA LEU A 48 8.60 -7.06 -18.85
C LEU A 48 9.77 -7.70 -19.63
N PRO A 49 10.94 -7.03 -19.73
CA PRO A 49 12.08 -7.55 -20.47
C PRO A 49 12.41 -9.00 -20.07
N GLU A 50 12.35 -9.89 -21.07
CA GLU A 50 12.59 -11.33 -20.94
C GLU A 50 11.64 -12.05 -19.95
N ASP A 51 10.45 -11.51 -19.67
CA ASP A 51 9.45 -12.06 -18.74
C ASP A 51 10.03 -12.45 -17.37
N ARG A 52 11.06 -11.72 -16.90
CA ARG A 52 11.84 -12.09 -15.69
C ARG A 52 11.07 -12.01 -14.37
N CYS A 53 9.78 -11.69 -14.37
CA CYS A 53 8.94 -11.56 -13.17
C CYS A 53 7.63 -12.35 -13.26
N GLN A 54 7.63 -13.47 -14.00
CA GLN A 54 6.54 -14.42 -13.90
C GLN A 54 6.66 -15.16 -12.55
N SER A 55 5.82 -14.79 -11.59
CA SER A 55 5.62 -15.59 -10.38
C SER A 55 5.12 -16.98 -10.80
N PRO A 56 5.67 -18.08 -10.25
CA PRO A 56 5.17 -19.43 -10.52
C PRO A 56 3.74 -19.64 -10.00
#